data_AF-A0A1V5BRH1-F1
#
_entry.id   AF-A0A1V5BRH1-F1
#
_cell.length_a   1.000
_cell.length_b   1.000
_cell.length_c   1.000
_cell.angle_alpha   90.00
_cell.angle_beta   90.00
_cell.angle_gamma   90.00
#
_symmetry.space_group_name_H-M   'P 1'
#
loop_
_entity.id
_entity.type
_entity.pdbx_description
1 polymer ?
#
loop_
_entity_poly.entity_id
_entity_poly.type
_entity_poly.pdbx_seq_one_letter_code
_entity_poly.pdbx_strand_id
1 'polypeptide(L)'
;MKLLSGLDPRTLLLILPVSLTCMILFSHNITRDLAFILYLFILLIASAHIASVIKQVLFLALAHLPLLCFDTPPYQSHFVALAARKGCMIFSTAKIILANISANKCIHVMQKMNISRKIIIPIAVCFRFMPTIKLEAGIILDALKARGLLSLKRCLLNPLLTFEIFLSTCLFRTIALGEELVFSLSTKGLDFNGKYFYRDVGFSYRDFAFGSATALAMLLVIYLPRAVS
;
A
#
# COMPACT_ATOMS: atom_id res chain seq x y z
N MET A 1 9.73 17.56 -6.62
CA MET A 1 10.19 17.82 -5.23
C MET A 1 9.37 16.93 -4.30
N LYS A 2 9.93 15.84 -3.75
CA LYS A 2 9.17 14.87 -2.93
C LYS A 2 8.94 15.44 -1.52
N LEU A 3 7.88 16.21 -1.32
CA LEU A 3 7.59 16.84 -0.01
C LEU A 3 7.41 15.80 1.12
N LEU A 4 6.94 14.59 0.76
CA LEU A 4 6.71 13.47 1.70
C LEU A 4 7.91 12.52 1.87
N SER A 5 9.01 12.64 1.11
CA SER A 5 10.10 11.63 1.19
C SER A 5 10.93 11.68 2.46
N GLY A 6 10.73 12.69 3.30
CA GLY A 6 11.38 12.84 4.61
C GLY A 6 10.41 12.78 5.79
N LEU A 7 9.17 12.35 5.58
CA LEU A 7 8.23 12.07 6.67
C LEU A 7 8.46 10.66 7.20
N ASP A 8 8.27 10.51 8.49
CA ASP A 8 8.28 9.23 9.15
C ASP A 8 7.14 8.35 8.63
N PRO A 9 7.46 7.13 8.15
CA PRO A 9 6.46 6.22 7.61
C PRO A 9 5.36 5.83 8.62
N ARG A 10 5.60 5.98 9.92
CA ARG A 10 4.60 5.74 10.99
C ARG A 10 3.46 6.74 10.99
N THR A 11 3.73 8.03 10.77
CA THR A 11 2.68 9.05 10.80
C THR A 11 1.77 8.86 9.59
N LEU A 12 2.35 8.54 8.44
CA LEU A 12 1.60 8.22 7.24
C LEU A 12 0.78 6.92 7.40
N LEU A 13 1.34 5.87 7.99
CA LEU A 13 0.64 4.59 8.19
C LEU A 13 -0.47 4.66 9.26
N LEU A 14 -0.37 5.55 10.25
CA LEU A 14 -1.36 5.64 11.33
C LEU A 14 -2.38 6.75 11.08
N ILE A 15 -1.92 7.96 10.76
CA ILE A 15 -2.77 9.16 10.67
C ILE A 15 -3.70 9.10 9.46
N LEU A 16 -3.22 8.70 8.28
CA LEU A 16 -4.06 8.66 7.08
C LEU A 16 -5.18 7.61 7.17
N PRO A 17 -4.94 6.35 7.56
CA PRO A 17 -6.02 5.38 7.74
C PRO A 17 -7.00 5.76 8.84
N VAL A 18 -6.52 6.25 9.99
CA VAL A 18 -7.41 6.77 11.05
C VAL A 18 -8.24 7.92 10.52
N SER A 19 -7.67 8.78 9.68
CA SER A 19 -8.41 9.88 9.06
C SER A 19 -9.48 9.46 8.08
N LEU A 20 -9.18 8.43 7.30
CA LEU A 20 -10.14 7.81 6.41
C LEU A 20 -11.28 7.15 7.18
N THR A 21 -10.99 6.37 8.23
CA THR A 21 -12.01 5.72 9.05
C THR A 21 -12.92 6.74 9.72
N CYS A 22 -12.35 7.81 10.28
CA CYS A 22 -13.10 8.92 10.87
C CYS A 22 -14.03 9.58 9.83
N MET A 23 -13.53 9.88 8.63
CA MET A 23 -14.35 10.49 7.58
C MET A 23 -15.42 9.55 7.02
N ILE A 24 -15.16 8.25 6.92
CA ILE A 24 -16.18 7.28 6.49
C ILE A 24 -17.31 7.21 7.52
N LEU A 25 -17.00 7.24 8.82
CA LEU A 25 -17.99 7.14 9.89
C LEU A 25 -18.79 8.44 10.12
N PHE A 26 -18.13 9.60 10.11
CA PHE A 26 -18.74 10.88 10.52
C PHE A 26 -19.23 11.76 9.37
N SER A 27 -18.88 11.45 8.12
CA SER A 27 -19.26 12.26 6.96
C SER A 27 -20.47 11.67 6.24
N HIS A 28 -21.65 12.27 6.49
CA HIS A 28 -22.89 12.00 5.75
C HIS A 28 -23.19 13.06 4.68
N ASN A 29 -22.46 14.19 4.68
CA ASN A 29 -22.69 15.31 3.78
C ASN A 29 -21.75 15.28 2.58
N ILE A 30 -22.26 15.65 1.40
CA ILE A 30 -21.47 15.69 0.16
C ILE A 30 -20.32 16.70 0.21
N THR A 31 -20.53 17.84 0.87
CA THR A 31 -19.53 18.91 1.00
C THR A 31 -18.32 18.47 1.82
N ARG A 32 -18.54 17.73 2.91
CA ARG A 32 -17.47 17.22 3.78
C ARG A 32 -16.65 16.13 3.08
N ASP A 33 -17.32 15.24 2.35
CA ASP A 33 -16.65 14.22 1.53
C ASP A 33 -15.78 14.88 0.42
N LEU A 34 -16.31 15.87 -0.29
CA LEU A 34 -15.57 16.57 -1.35
C LEU A 34 -14.37 17.35 -0.80
N ALA A 35 -14.51 18.04 0.34
CA ALA A 35 -13.42 18.76 0.97
C ALA A 35 -12.27 17.82 1.36
N PHE A 36 -12.57 16.63 1.89
CA PHE A 36 -11.55 15.64 2.22
C PHE A 36 -10.90 15.00 0.97
N ILE A 37 -11.68 14.74 -0.08
CA ILE A 37 -11.14 14.27 -1.38
C ILE A 37 -10.17 15.31 -1.97
N LEU A 38 -10.52 16.60 -1.93
CA LEU A 38 -9.64 17.68 -2.36
C LEU A 38 -8.33 17.70 -1.58
N TYR A 39 -8.39 17.54 -0.25
CA TYR A 39 -7.20 17.41 0.58
C TYR A 39 -6.30 16.24 0.15
N LEU A 40 -6.88 15.06 -0.11
CA LEU A 40 -6.14 13.89 -0.61
C LEU A 40 -5.54 14.12 -2.00
N PHE A 41 -6.23 14.85 -2.88
CA PHE A 41 -5.68 15.22 -4.19
C PHE A 41 -4.49 16.18 -4.08
N ILE A 42 -4.54 17.15 -3.18
CA ILE A 42 -3.39 18.03 -2.91
C ILE A 42 -2.19 17.18 -2.45
N LEU A 43 -2.39 16.20 -1.56
CA LEU A 43 -1.34 15.27 -1.14
C LEU A 43 -0.81 14.38 -2.29
N LEU A 44 -1.68 13.93 -3.19
CA LEU A 44 -1.29 13.13 -4.36
C LEU A 44 -0.49 13.94 -5.39
N ILE A 45 -0.87 15.21 -5.60
CA ILE A 45 -0.10 16.14 -6.44
C ILE A 45 1.26 16.43 -5.79
N ALA A 46 1.30 16.66 -4.49
CA ALA A 46 2.54 16.86 -3.73
C ALA A 46 3.49 15.63 -3.75
N SER A 47 2.94 14.43 -3.96
CA SER A 47 3.71 13.18 -4.16
C SER A 47 4.01 12.87 -5.62
N ALA A 48 3.71 13.79 -6.56
CA ALA A 48 3.98 13.68 -8.00
C ALA A 48 3.22 12.54 -8.72
N HIS A 49 2.05 12.12 -8.20
CA HIS A 49 1.22 11.08 -8.80
C HIS A 49 -0.01 11.64 -9.54
N ILE A 50 0.21 12.64 -10.41
CA ILE A 50 -0.84 13.40 -11.11
C ILE A 50 -1.73 12.49 -11.99
N ALA A 51 -1.15 11.47 -12.64
CA ALA A 51 -1.92 10.51 -13.43
C ALA A 51 -2.97 9.74 -12.60
N SER A 52 -2.78 9.61 -11.28
CA SER A 52 -3.80 9.04 -10.40
C SER A 52 -4.98 9.97 -10.21
N VAL A 53 -4.68 11.24 -9.98
CA VAL A 53 -5.66 12.27 -9.69
C VAL A 53 -6.58 12.43 -10.90
N ILE A 54 -6.02 12.48 -12.11
CA ILE A 54 -6.81 12.57 -13.35
C ILE A 54 -7.78 11.37 -13.47
N LYS A 55 -7.30 10.14 -13.25
CA LYS A 55 -8.15 8.95 -13.32
C LYS A 55 -9.28 8.97 -12.27
N GLN A 56 -8.97 9.42 -11.06
CA GLN A 56 -9.94 9.49 -9.96
C GLN A 56 -10.95 10.62 -10.14
N VAL A 57 -10.53 11.77 -10.67
CA VAL A 57 -11.43 12.88 -11.03
C VAL A 57 -12.37 12.45 -12.16
N LEU A 58 -11.84 11.80 -13.20
CA LEU A 58 -12.66 11.27 -14.30
C LEU A 58 -13.69 10.25 -13.80
N PHE A 59 -13.26 9.32 -12.94
CA PHE A 59 -14.15 8.34 -12.33
C PHE A 59 -15.25 8.98 -11.48
N LEU A 60 -14.90 10.01 -10.69
CA LEU A 60 -15.86 10.75 -9.87
C LEU A 60 -16.86 11.54 -10.75
N ALA A 61 -16.39 12.20 -11.80
CA ALA A 61 -17.23 12.92 -12.74
C ALA A 61 -18.22 11.99 -13.45
N LEU A 62 -17.75 10.83 -13.90
CA LEU A 62 -18.60 9.80 -14.52
C LEU A 62 -19.66 9.26 -13.55
N ALA A 63 -19.30 9.06 -12.29
CA ALA A 63 -20.22 8.58 -11.26
C ALA A 63 -21.29 9.61 -10.87
N HIS A 64 -21.00 10.91 -11.00
CA HIS A 64 -21.95 12.00 -10.72
C HIS A 64 -22.77 12.43 -11.95
N LEU A 65 -22.36 12.06 -13.16
CA LEU A 65 -23.07 12.38 -14.41
C LEU A 65 -24.57 11.99 -14.38
N PRO A 66 -24.98 10.81 -13.88
CA PRO A 66 -26.39 10.45 -13.85
C PRO A 66 -27.23 11.33 -12.92
N LEU A 67 -26.64 11.95 -11.89
CA LEU A 67 -27.37 12.87 -11.02
C LEU A 67 -27.62 14.23 -11.68
N LEU A 68 -26.84 14.58 -12.71
CA LEU A 68 -26.96 15.84 -13.45
C LEU A 68 -27.85 15.71 -14.69
N CYS A 69 -27.93 14.51 -15.28
CA CYS A 69 -28.69 14.26 -16.50
C CYS A 69 -30.17 13.91 -16.25
N PHE A 70 -30.53 13.43 -15.06
CA PHE A 70 -31.90 13.05 -14.73
C PHE A 70 -32.48 14.01 -13.70
N ASP A 71 -33.60 14.68 -14.02
CA ASP A 71 -34.32 15.57 -13.09
C ASP A 71 -34.82 14.83 -11.84
N THR A 72 -35.08 13.52 -11.95
CA THR A 72 -35.39 12.62 -10.84
C THR A 72 -34.46 11.40 -10.87
N PRO A 73 -33.24 11.51 -10.28
CA PRO A 73 -32.27 10.43 -10.36
C PRO A 73 -32.76 9.22 -9.54
N PRO A 74 -32.68 7.99 -10.08
CA PRO A 74 -33.05 6.79 -9.32
C PRO A 74 -32.14 6.63 -8.09
N TYR A 75 -32.65 6.03 -7.02
CA TYR A 75 -31.88 5.79 -5.78
C TYR A 75 -30.55 5.06 -6.02
N GLN A 76 -30.48 4.21 -7.04
CA GLN A 76 -29.26 3.52 -7.46
C GLN A 76 -28.14 4.50 -7.87
N SER A 77 -28.47 5.61 -8.53
CA SER A 77 -27.48 6.61 -8.95
C SER A 77 -26.86 7.34 -7.75
N HIS A 78 -27.66 7.67 -6.73
CA HIS A 78 -27.20 8.24 -5.46
C HIS A 78 -26.27 7.27 -4.71
N PHE A 79 -26.60 5.98 -4.70
CA PHE A 79 -25.76 4.95 -4.11
C PHE A 79 -24.42 4.81 -4.84
N VAL A 80 -24.43 4.80 -6.18
CA VAL A 80 -23.20 4.73 -7.00
C VAL A 80 -22.31 5.95 -6.75
N ALA A 81 -22.88 7.16 -6.69
CA ALA A 81 -22.12 8.37 -6.38
C ALA A 81 -21.54 8.38 -4.95
N LEU A 82 -22.27 7.84 -3.96
CA LEU A 82 -21.75 7.66 -2.61
C LEU A 82 -20.60 6.64 -2.58
N ALA A 83 -20.79 5.47 -3.19
CA ALA A 83 -19.79 4.42 -3.27
C ALA A 83 -18.52 4.91 -4.00
N ALA A 84 -18.68 5.68 -5.08
CA ALA A 84 -17.57 6.26 -5.82
C ALA A 84 -16.76 7.26 -4.97
N ARG A 85 -17.43 8.13 -4.19
CA ARG A 85 -16.76 9.05 -3.25
C ARG A 85 -15.96 8.30 -2.20
N LYS A 86 -16.59 7.34 -1.50
CA LYS A 86 -15.91 6.56 -0.45
C LYS A 86 -14.78 5.70 -1.02
N GLY A 87 -14.99 5.06 -2.17
CA GLY A 87 -13.96 4.31 -2.89
C GLY A 87 -12.77 5.18 -3.29
N CYS A 88 -13.03 6.39 -3.81
CA CYS A 88 -11.98 7.34 -4.18
C CYS A 88 -11.06 7.69 -2.99
N MET A 89 -11.63 7.91 -1.80
CA MET A 89 -10.86 8.17 -0.58
C MET A 89 -9.95 7.00 -0.21
N ILE A 90 -10.46 5.76 -0.30
CA ILE A 90 -9.70 4.53 -0.01
C ILE A 90 -8.54 4.37 -0.98
N PHE A 91 -8.80 4.46 -2.28
CA PHE A 91 -7.76 4.31 -3.30
C PHE A 91 -6.69 5.39 -3.22
N SER A 92 -7.09 6.64 -2.96
CA SER A 92 -6.16 7.76 -2.80
C SER A 92 -5.23 7.55 -1.61
N THR A 93 -5.81 7.19 -0.46
CA THR A 93 -5.05 6.92 0.76
C THR A 93 -4.08 5.75 0.58
N ALA A 94 -4.56 4.64 0.03
CA ALA A 94 -3.74 3.47 -0.25
C ALA A 94 -2.57 3.80 -1.18
N LYS A 95 -2.81 4.61 -2.22
CA LYS A 95 -1.77 5.02 -3.16
C LYS A 95 -0.72 5.92 -2.52
N ILE A 96 -1.12 6.88 -1.69
CA ILE A 96 -0.19 7.75 -0.96
C ILE A 96 0.71 6.89 -0.05
N ILE A 97 0.13 5.89 0.64
CA ILE A 97 0.89 4.96 1.50
C ILE A 97 1.89 4.16 0.66
N LEU A 98 1.42 3.48 -0.38
CA LEU A 98 2.24 2.56 -1.18
C LEU A 98 3.35 3.29 -1.96
N ALA A 99 3.10 4.52 -2.39
CA ALA A 99 4.08 5.33 -3.11
C ALA A 99 5.23 5.84 -2.21
N ASN A 100 4.92 6.19 -0.96
CA ASN A 100 5.87 6.85 -0.06
C ASN A 100 6.57 5.88 0.90
N ILE A 101 5.95 4.74 1.22
CA ILE A 101 6.49 3.73 2.14
C ILE A 101 7.08 2.56 1.34
N SER A 102 8.39 2.36 1.45
CA SER A 102 9.02 1.13 0.97
C SER A 102 8.81 -0.02 1.96
N ALA A 103 8.84 -1.26 1.47
CA ALA A 103 8.70 -2.46 2.30
C ALA A 103 9.65 -2.45 3.52
N ASN A 104 10.91 -2.08 3.30
CA ASN A 104 11.92 -2.01 4.37
C ASN A 104 11.58 -0.94 5.42
N LYS A 105 10.98 0.19 5.01
CA LYS A 105 10.51 1.24 5.94
C LYS A 105 9.31 0.76 6.76
N CYS A 106 8.40 -0.02 6.17
CA CYS A 106 7.26 -0.59 6.87
C CYS A 106 7.71 -1.52 8.01
N ILE A 107 8.68 -2.39 7.76
CA ILE A 107 9.27 -3.29 8.77
C ILE A 107 9.90 -2.49 9.90
N HIS A 108 10.64 -1.44 9.58
CA HIS A 108 11.26 -0.58 10.58
C HIS A 108 10.22 0.12 11.47
N VAL A 109 9.08 0.53 10.91
CA VAL A 109 7.94 1.06 11.68
C VAL A 109 7.33 0.00 12.58
N MET A 110 7.09 -1.21 12.06
CA MET A 110 6.58 -2.34 12.85
C MET A 110 7.49 -2.67 14.04
N GLN A 111 8.81 -2.54 13.86
CA GLN A 111 9.79 -2.69 14.94
C GLN A 111 9.65 -1.62 16.04
N LYS A 112 9.36 -0.37 15.67
CA LYS A 112 9.17 0.72 16.64
C LYS A 112 7.79 0.73 17.31
N MET A 113 6.77 0.14 16.70
CA MET A 113 5.41 0.05 17.27
C MET A 113 5.28 -1.01 18.38
N ASN A 114 6.39 -1.49 18.97
CA ASN A 114 6.42 -2.52 20.01
C ASN A 114 5.70 -3.83 19.63
N ILE A 115 5.66 -4.19 18.35
CA ILE A 115 5.26 -5.54 17.94
C ILE A 115 6.34 -6.52 18.45
N SER A 116 5.93 -7.72 18.87
CA SER A 116 6.85 -8.70 19.43
C SER A 116 7.98 -9.04 18.45
N ARG A 117 9.24 -8.97 18.93
CA ARG A 117 10.45 -9.28 18.15
C ARG A 117 10.40 -10.66 17.50
N LYS A 118 9.69 -11.61 18.11
CA LYS A 118 9.48 -12.97 17.60
C LYS A 118 8.83 -12.99 16.20
N ILE A 119 8.00 -12.00 15.90
CA ILE A 119 7.26 -11.91 14.64
C ILE A 119 8.02 -11.04 13.63
N ILE A 120 8.66 -9.96 14.10
CA ILE A 120 9.24 -8.98 13.20
C ILE A 120 10.52 -9.47 12.53
N ILE A 121 11.35 -10.27 13.22
CA ILE A 121 12.60 -10.79 12.65
C ILE A 121 12.31 -11.70 11.44
N PRO A 122 11.43 -12.71 11.52
CA PRO A 122 11.03 -13.50 10.35
C PRO A 122 10.45 -12.64 9.22
N ILE A 123 9.60 -11.66 9.53
CA ILE A 123 9.03 -10.77 8.52
C ILE A 123 10.13 -9.94 7.83
N ALA A 124 11.07 -9.39 8.59
CA ALA A 124 12.21 -8.63 8.06
C ALA A 124 13.05 -9.45 7.09
N VAL A 125 13.31 -10.71 7.48
CA VAL A 125 13.97 -11.72 6.66
C VAL A 125 13.15 -11.95 5.39
N CYS A 126 11.87 -12.31 5.48
CA CYS A 126 11.01 -12.55 4.31
C CYS A 126 11.03 -11.39 3.31
N PHE A 127 10.90 -10.14 3.75
CA PHE A 127 10.94 -8.99 2.84
C PHE A 127 12.33 -8.73 2.24
N ARG A 128 13.41 -9.02 2.97
CA ARG A 128 14.78 -8.92 2.45
C ARG A 128 15.08 -10.02 1.42
N PHE A 129 14.50 -11.21 1.59
CA PHE A 129 14.65 -12.33 0.66
C PHE A 129 13.62 -12.32 -0.47
N MET A 130 12.49 -11.61 -0.34
CA MET A 130 11.49 -11.41 -1.40
C MET A 130 12.09 -10.95 -2.74
N PRO A 131 13.00 -9.96 -2.83
CA PRO A 131 13.64 -9.61 -4.09
C PRO A 131 14.45 -10.77 -4.68
N THR A 132 15.13 -11.55 -3.84
CA THR A 132 15.89 -12.74 -4.26
C THR A 132 14.97 -13.83 -4.78
N ILE A 133 13.87 -14.13 -4.08
CA ILE A 133 12.87 -15.12 -4.50
C ILE A 133 12.27 -14.73 -5.87
N LYS A 134 12.04 -13.43 -6.13
CA LYS A 134 11.55 -12.98 -7.43
C LYS A 134 12.56 -13.23 -8.56
N LEU A 135 13.85 -13.05 -8.30
CA LEU A 135 14.92 -13.31 -9.28
C LEU A 135 15.04 -14.82 -9.55
N GLU A 136 15.10 -15.62 -8.48
CA GLU A 136 15.07 -17.09 -8.52
C GLU A 136 13.89 -17.62 -9.33
N ALA A 137 12.68 -17.13 -9.05
CA ALA A 137 11.49 -17.51 -9.79
C ALA A 137 11.61 -17.20 -11.30
N GLY A 138 12.22 -16.07 -11.66
CA GLY A 138 12.52 -15.74 -13.06
C GLY A 138 13.48 -16.74 -13.70
N ILE A 139 14.57 -17.07 -13.01
CA ILE A 139 15.57 -18.07 -13.47
C ILE A 139 14.92 -19.45 -13.65
N ILE A 140 14.06 -19.85 -12.72
CA ILE A 140 13.31 -21.11 -12.80
C ILE A 140 12.38 -21.11 -14.00
N LEU A 141 11.63 -20.01 -14.23
CA LEU A 141 10.76 -19.88 -15.40
C LEU A 141 11.57 -20.00 -16.69
N ASP A 142 12.74 -19.38 -16.78
CA ASP A 142 13.59 -19.44 -17.96
C ASP A 142 14.22 -20.82 -18.16
N ALA A 143 14.59 -21.52 -17.09
CA ALA A 143 15.04 -22.91 -17.14
C ALA A 143 13.94 -23.87 -17.60
N LEU A 144 12.70 -23.67 -17.15
CA LEU A 144 11.55 -24.47 -17.58
C LEU A 144 11.15 -24.19 -19.04
N LYS A 145 11.33 -22.94 -19.52
CA LYS A 145 11.21 -22.61 -20.95
C LYS A 145 12.28 -23.30 -21.78
N ALA A 146 13.54 -23.29 -21.33
CA ALA A 146 14.66 -23.96 -22.01
C ALA A 146 14.46 -25.48 -22.11
N ARG A 147 13.81 -26.11 -21.12
CA ARG A 147 13.43 -27.53 -21.14
C ARG A 147 12.21 -27.85 -22.01
N GLY A 148 11.59 -26.85 -22.66
CA GLY A 148 10.38 -27.01 -23.47
C GLY A 148 9.11 -27.32 -22.66
N LEU A 149 9.16 -27.21 -21.33
CA LEU A 149 8.04 -27.48 -20.43
C LEU A 149 7.10 -26.28 -20.33
N LEU A 150 7.64 -25.05 -20.48
CA LEU A 150 6.90 -23.80 -20.56
C LEU A 150 6.79 -23.31 -22.01
N SER A 151 5.90 -23.94 -22.79
CA SER A 151 5.50 -23.43 -24.11
C SER A 151 4.17 -22.68 -24.00
N LEU A 152 4.02 -21.56 -24.71
CA LEU A 152 2.77 -20.77 -24.74
C LEU A 152 1.55 -21.65 -25.05
N LYS A 153 1.69 -22.63 -25.96
CA LYS A 153 0.64 -23.59 -26.30
C LYS A 153 0.28 -24.49 -25.13
N ARG A 154 1.29 -25.01 -24.41
CA ARG A 154 1.09 -25.96 -23.29
C ARG A 154 0.57 -25.26 -22.03
N CYS A 155 0.97 -24.02 -21.80
CA CYS A 155 0.44 -23.16 -20.74
C CYS A 155 -1.04 -22.83 -20.97
N LEU A 156 -1.46 -22.60 -22.22
CA LEU A 156 -2.87 -22.38 -22.56
C LEU A 156 -3.70 -23.67 -22.48
N LEU A 157 -3.14 -24.79 -22.95
CA LEU A 157 -3.85 -26.08 -23.00
C LEU A 157 -3.99 -26.71 -21.61
N ASN A 158 -2.97 -26.63 -20.76
CA ASN A 158 -2.95 -27.23 -19.43
C ASN A 158 -2.24 -26.32 -18.41
N PRO A 159 -2.90 -25.23 -17.98
CA PRO A 159 -2.32 -24.27 -17.03
C PRO A 159 -2.03 -24.92 -15.66
N LEU A 160 -2.89 -25.84 -15.20
CA LEU A 160 -2.74 -26.50 -13.90
C LEU A 160 -1.48 -27.37 -13.82
N LEU A 161 -1.24 -28.23 -14.81
CA LEU A 161 -0.07 -29.10 -14.86
C LEU A 161 1.24 -28.28 -14.94
N THR A 162 1.22 -27.20 -15.72
CA THR A 162 2.36 -26.29 -15.84
C THR A 162 2.65 -25.60 -14.51
N PHE A 163 1.60 -25.20 -13.79
CA PHE A 163 1.71 -24.59 -12.47
C PHE A 163 2.24 -25.57 -11.42
N GLU A 164 1.79 -26.83 -11.43
CA GLU A 164 2.27 -27.86 -10.51
C GLU A 164 3.78 -28.12 -10.67
N ILE A 165 4.26 -28.23 -11.92
CA ILE A 165 5.69 -28.41 -12.22
C ILE A 165 6.50 -27.19 -11.74
N PHE A 166 5.99 -25.98 -11.98
CA PHE A 166 6.63 -24.75 -11.53
C PHE A 166 6.69 -24.67 -10.00
N LEU A 167 5.58 -24.97 -9.33
CA LEU A 167 5.47 -24.91 -7.87
C LEU A 167 6.39 -25.94 -7.22
N SER A 168 6.40 -27.18 -7.71
CA SER A 168 7.29 -28.25 -7.23
C SER A 168 8.77 -27.83 -7.34
N THR A 169 9.18 -27.31 -8.50
CA THR A 169 10.56 -26.83 -8.71
C THR A 169 10.92 -25.67 -7.78
N CYS A 170 9.99 -24.73 -7.59
CA CYS A 170 10.17 -23.59 -6.70
C CYS A 170 10.32 -24.04 -5.24
N LEU A 171 9.52 -25.00 -4.78
CA LEU A 171 9.61 -25.55 -3.43
C LEU A 171 10.95 -26.23 -3.19
N PHE A 172 11.38 -27.13 -4.08
CA PHE A 172 12.69 -27.79 -3.96
C PHE A 172 13.85 -26.79 -3.91
N ARG A 173 13.82 -25.74 -4.74
CA ARG A 173 14.83 -24.67 -4.71
C ARG A 173 14.82 -23.86 -3.43
N THR A 174 13.63 -23.50 -2.94
CA THR A 174 13.49 -22.74 -1.70
C THR A 174 14.01 -23.51 -0.49
N ILE A 175 13.78 -24.83 -0.44
CA ILE A 175 14.31 -25.71 0.61
C ILE A 175 15.84 -25.72 0.58
N ALA A 176 16.44 -25.96 -0.59
CA ALA A 176 17.90 -25.98 -0.74
C ALA A 176 18.55 -24.65 -0.33
N LEU A 177 17.99 -23.52 -0.76
CA LEU A 177 18.46 -22.19 -0.35
C LEU A 177 18.33 -21.96 1.16
N GLY A 178 17.27 -22.49 1.78
CA GLY A 178 17.07 -22.46 3.22
C GLY A 178 18.19 -23.19 3.95
N GLU A 179 18.58 -24.38 3.49
CA GLU A 179 19.69 -25.16 4.05
C GLU A 179 21.03 -24.43 3.90
N GLU A 180 21.33 -23.89 2.71
CA GLU A 180 22.53 -23.08 2.47
C GLU A 180 22.58 -21.83 3.36
N LEU A 181 21.44 -21.19 3.57
CA LEU A 181 21.32 -20.03 4.45
C LEU A 181 21.58 -20.43 5.90
N VAL A 182 21.00 -21.52 6.39
CA VAL A 182 21.22 -22.02 7.75
C VAL A 182 22.70 -22.38 7.96
N PHE A 183 23.34 -23.02 6.99
CA PHE A 183 24.78 -23.31 7.03
C PHE A 183 25.63 -22.02 7.07
N SER A 184 25.30 -21.04 6.23
CA SER A 184 25.96 -19.73 6.20
C SER A 184 25.79 -18.94 7.50
N LEU A 185 24.65 -19.12 8.17
CA LEU A 185 24.37 -18.48 9.44
C LEU A 185 25.10 -19.19 10.60
N SER A 186 25.21 -20.52 10.56
CA SER A 186 25.98 -21.32 11.52
C SER A 186 27.45 -20.90 11.53
N THR A 187 28.06 -20.74 10.34
CA THR A 187 29.45 -20.29 10.21
C THR A 187 29.68 -18.82 10.60
N LYS A 188 28.64 -17.98 10.53
CA LYS A 188 28.71 -16.56 10.91
C LYS A 188 28.36 -16.29 12.39
N GLY A 189 28.07 -17.33 13.16
CA GLY A 189 27.72 -17.20 14.58
C GLY A 189 26.34 -16.58 14.79
N LEU A 190 25.28 -17.24 14.31
CA LEU A 190 23.90 -16.83 14.59
C LEU A 190 23.56 -16.81 16.10
N ASP A 191 24.35 -17.52 16.92
CA ASP A 191 24.23 -17.50 18.38
C ASP A 191 24.72 -16.21 19.05
N PHE A 192 25.19 -15.23 18.27
CA PHE A 192 25.63 -13.94 18.81
C PHE A 192 24.43 -13.04 19.16
N ASN A 193 24.21 -12.83 20.46
CA ASN A 193 23.06 -12.11 21.03
C ASN A 193 23.16 -10.55 20.91
N GLY A 194 23.91 -10.05 19.93
CA GLY A 194 24.21 -8.63 19.73
C GLY A 194 23.13 -7.88 18.95
N LYS A 195 22.80 -6.66 19.39
CA LYS A 195 21.83 -5.77 18.72
C LYS A 195 22.50 -5.01 17.57
N TYR A 196 22.29 -5.43 16.32
CA TYR A 196 22.74 -4.68 15.14
C TYR A 196 21.62 -3.74 14.63
N PHE A 197 21.48 -2.57 15.25
CA PHE A 197 20.67 -1.47 14.70
C PHE A 197 21.59 -0.47 14.00
N TYR A 198 21.62 -0.47 12.66
CA TYR A 198 22.51 0.41 11.88
C TYR A 198 21.83 1.72 11.43
N ARG A 199 20.56 1.95 11.77
CA ARG A 199 19.86 3.19 11.40
C ARG A 199 18.73 3.52 12.35
N ASP A 200 18.95 4.54 13.16
CA ASP A 200 17.89 5.18 13.93
C ASP A 200 17.10 6.13 13.00
N VAL A 201 15.88 5.75 12.67
CA VAL A 201 14.92 6.68 12.08
C VAL A 201 14.23 7.40 13.25
N GLY A 202 14.75 8.57 13.61
CA GLY A 202 14.20 9.41 14.70
C GLY A 202 12.96 10.18 14.26
N PHE A 203 12.09 10.51 15.23
CA PHE A 203 10.96 11.43 15.03
C PHE A 203 11.51 12.77 14.53
N SER A 204 11.11 13.21 13.34
CA SER A 204 11.52 14.51 12.81
C SER A 204 10.46 15.57 13.10
N TYR A 205 10.87 16.83 13.25
CA TYR A 205 9.95 17.98 13.39
C TYR A 205 8.93 18.08 12.24
N ARG A 206 9.29 17.55 11.06
CA ARG A 206 8.40 17.44 9.88
C ARG A 206 7.19 16.55 10.13
N ASP A 207 7.29 15.58 11.02
CA ASP A 207 6.23 14.61 11.32
C ASP A 207 5.15 15.23 12.20
N PHE A 208 5.56 16.08 13.14
CA PHE A 208 4.65 16.87 13.96
C PHE A 208 3.89 17.87 13.10
N ALA A 209 4.58 18.59 12.20
CA ALA A 209 3.96 19.54 11.28
C ALA A 209 2.94 18.87 10.34
N PHE A 210 3.24 17.66 9.85
CA PHE A 210 2.30 16.91 9.01
C PHE A 210 1.09 16.42 9.82
N GLY A 211 1.32 15.88 11.02
CA GLY A 211 0.25 15.42 11.90
C GLY A 211 -0.67 16.55 12.39
N SER A 212 -0.11 17.72 12.69
CA SER A 212 -0.90 18.90 13.04
C SER A 212 -1.69 19.41 11.83
N ALA A 213 -1.09 19.41 10.63
CA ALA A 213 -1.79 19.83 9.41
C ALA A 213 -2.94 18.88 9.04
N THR A 214 -2.77 17.56 9.17
CA THR A 214 -3.85 16.59 8.95
C THR A 214 -4.96 16.74 9.99
N ALA A 215 -4.61 16.95 11.27
CA ALA A 215 -5.58 17.16 12.34
C ALA A 215 -6.36 18.47 12.15
N LEU A 216 -5.69 19.54 11.73
CA LEU A 216 -6.31 20.83 11.45
C LEU A 216 -7.22 20.73 10.21
N ALA A 217 -6.80 20.02 9.16
CA ALA A 217 -7.64 19.74 7.99
C ALA A 217 -8.89 18.93 8.38
N MET A 218 -8.76 17.93 9.24
CA MET A 218 -9.92 17.23 9.79
C MET A 218 -10.86 18.14 10.58
N LEU A 219 -10.32 18.96 11.48
CA LEU A 219 -11.12 19.88 12.28
C LEU A 219 -11.84 20.88 11.37
N LEU A 220 -11.18 21.42 10.35
CA LEU A 220 -11.82 22.26 9.33
C LEU A 220 -12.95 21.55 8.59
N VAL A 221 -12.75 20.29 8.18
CA VAL A 221 -13.79 19.50 7.52
C VAL A 221 -14.93 19.14 8.47
N ILE A 222 -14.67 19.02 9.78
CA ILE A 222 -15.69 18.77 10.80
C ILE A 222 -16.50 20.02 11.15
N TYR A 223 -15.83 21.16 11.27
CA TYR A 223 -16.44 22.45 11.57
C TYR A 223 -17.03 23.15 10.35
N LEU A 224 -16.82 22.61 9.14
CA LEU A 224 -17.48 23.12 7.95
C LEU A 224 -19.00 23.09 8.19
N PRO A 225 -19.68 24.25 8.14
CA PRO A 225 -21.10 24.32 8.44
C PRO A 225 -21.85 23.36 7.51
N ARG A 226 -22.89 22.71 8.03
CA ARG A 226 -23.85 21.95 7.23
C ARG A 226 -24.39 22.89 6.16
N ALA A 227 -23.82 22.85 4.96
CA ALA A 227 -24.45 23.42 3.79
C ALA A 227 -25.70 22.56 3.55
N VAL A 228 -26.83 23.09 3.99
CA VAL A 228 -28.15 22.57 3.68
C VAL A 228 -28.38 22.84 2.20
N SER A 229 -28.39 21.79 1.40
CA SER A 229 -28.98 21.75 0.05
C SER A 229 -29.34 20.32 -0.25
#